data_AF-A0A4R7JKV4-F1
#
_entry.id   AF-A0A4R7JKV4-F1
#
_cell.length_a   1.000
_cell.length_b   1.000
_cell.length_c   1.000
_cell.angle_alpha   90.00
_cell.angle_beta   90.00
_cell.angle_gamma   90.00
#
_symmetry.space_group_name_H-M   'P 1'
#
loop_
_entity.id
_entity.type
_entity.pdbx_description
1 polymer ?
#
loop_
_entity_poly.entity_id
_entity_poly.type
_entity_poly.pdbx_seq_one_letter_code
_entity_poly.pdbx_strand_id
1 'polypeptide(L)'
;MSLSEMLNSICATRDWDTPFYKRLPLNDTGEAAGHQAGFVVLKALRPYFPNLPEGQNTADVRIQVDLYLGSKFLKRVRSRYQYQTWEGKRKPETRVTDQLSPLLNHAVAGDFLVMRRHLDQPRRYCFQLIRCEDSGYAELLSLANNKRSGALSGQVLSTSAINNEESILWDQTQEEFVVSSDRNHHDIHARKPVRRAAFSRMVLSEYGYRCCVCGSGLSVPEGPAAAQAAHIIPVAAGGTDDPRNGLALCPNHHWAFDNGLFTVTPEMQIQVSEAASALAVNNELKELSGQFVRRPENERFMPHETALEWHATHVFE
;
A
#
# COMPACT_ATOMS: atom_id res chain seq x y z
N MET A 1 -1.50 28.16 0.72
CA MET A 1 -1.97 26.80 0.46
C MET A 1 -2.55 26.26 1.77
N SER A 2 -3.79 25.79 1.77
CA SER A 2 -4.37 25.14 2.96
C SER A 2 -3.59 23.87 3.33
N LEU A 3 -3.73 23.37 4.56
CA LEU A 3 -3.11 22.10 4.93
C LEU A 3 -3.61 20.97 4.01
N SER A 4 -4.92 20.96 3.70
CA SER A 4 -5.52 19.98 2.80
C SER A 4 -4.85 19.99 1.41
N GLU A 5 -4.64 21.17 0.82
CA GLU A 5 -3.94 21.32 -0.46
C GLU A 5 -2.48 20.84 -0.37
N MET A 6 -1.77 21.17 0.71
CA MET A 6 -0.39 20.71 0.93
C MET A 6 -0.29 19.19 1.07
N LEU A 7 -1.24 18.57 1.76
CA LEU A 7 -1.25 17.13 1.99
C LEU A 7 -1.73 16.33 0.77
N ASN A 8 -2.60 16.91 -0.07
CA ASN A 8 -3.20 16.22 -1.22
C ASN A 8 -2.47 16.48 -2.55
N SER A 9 -1.60 17.49 -2.62
CA SER A 9 -0.78 17.77 -3.81
C SER A 9 0.36 16.78 -4.06
N ILE A 10 0.67 15.93 -3.09
CA ILE A 10 1.87 15.08 -3.07
C ILE A 10 1.58 13.62 -3.47
N CYS A 11 0.36 13.18 -3.20
CA CYS A 11 -0.06 11.80 -3.28
C CYS A 11 -1.50 11.73 -3.77
N ALA A 12 -1.78 10.93 -4.81
CA ALA A 12 -3.16 10.58 -5.14
C ALA A 12 -3.82 10.00 -3.89
N THR A 13 -4.83 10.68 -3.36
CA THR A 13 -5.38 10.41 -2.01
C THR A 13 -5.90 8.98 -1.83
N ARG A 14 -6.18 8.27 -2.93
CA ARG A 14 -6.73 6.91 -2.94
C ARG A 14 -5.69 5.82 -2.69
N ASP A 15 -4.40 6.09 -2.85
CA ASP A 15 -3.35 5.06 -2.75
C ASP A 15 -2.59 5.09 -1.41
N TRP A 16 -2.87 6.12 -0.61
CA TRP A 16 -2.17 6.39 0.63
C TRP A 16 -3.13 6.37 1.81
N ASP A 17 -2.65 5.80 2.90
CA ASP A 17 -3.35 5.77 4.17
C ASP A 17 -3.51 7.20 4.73
N THR A 18 -4.46 7.31 5.64
CA THR A 18 -4.67 8.45 6.52
C THR A 18 -3.34 8.98 7.07
N PRO A 19 -3.06 10.30 6.97
CA PRO A 19 -1.84 10.88 7.50
C PRO A 19 -1.80 10.80 9.03
N PHE A 20 -0.65 10.38 9.54
CA PHE A 20 -0.27 10.51 10.94
C PHE A 20 0.95 11.39 11.05
N TYR A 21 1.22 11.93 12.24
CA TYR A 21 2.29 12.89 12.42
C TYR A 21 3.09 12.64 13.68
N LYS A 22 4.28 13.22 13.68
CA LYS A 22 5.12 13.45 14.85
C LYS A 22 5.58 14.90 14.85
N ARG A 23 5.46 15.56 16.00
CA ARG A 23 6.13 16.84 16.25
C ARG A 23 7.58 16.58 16.63
N LEU A 24 8.53 17.17 15.89
CA LEU A 24 9.94 16.88 16.02
C LEU A 24 10.56 17.62 17.22
N PRO A 25 11.13 16.92 18.21
CA PRO A 25 12.03 17.54 19.19
C PRO A 25 13.40 17.80 18.56
N LEU A 26 14.21 18.66 19.17
CA LEU A 26 15.56 19.02 18.71
C LEU A 26 16.41 17.80 18.31
N ASN A 27 16.39 16.73 19.12
CA ASN A 27 17.19 15.52 18.90
C ASN A 27 16.81 14.69 17.66
N ASP A 28 15.68 14.98 17.01
CA ASP A 28 15.25 14.33 15.77
C ASP A 28 15.43 15.24 14.54
N THR A 29 16.10 16.39 14.71
CA THR A 29 16.34 17.40 13.67
C THR A 29 17.83 17.56 13.40
N GLY A 30 18.15 18.10 12.22
CA GLY A 30 19.52 18.40 11.78
C GLY A 30 20.34 19.27 12.75
N GLU A 31 19.69 19.97 13.67
CA GLU A 31 20.30 20.88 14.64
C GLU A 31 21.06 20.15 15.77
N ALA A 32 20.76 18.88 16.04
CA ALA A 32 21.36 18.16 17.16
C ALA A 32 22.80 17.69 16.86
N ALA A 33 23.74 18.00 17.78
CA ALA A 33 25.11 17.50 17.72
C ALA A 33 25.15 15.95 17.80
N GLY A 34 25.88 15.30 16.90
CA GLY A 34 25.95 13.82 16.82
C GLY A 34 24.83 13.17 16.00
N HIS A 35 24.23 13.92 15.08
CA HIS A 35 23.08 13.54 14.26
C HIS A 35 23.14 12.10 13.70
N GLN A 36 22.26 11.22 14.19
CA GLN A 36 22.12 9.85 13.69
C GLN A 36 21.33 9.73 12.37
N ALA A 37 21.06 10.86 11.70
CA ALA A 37 20.32 10.91 10.43
C ALA A 37 18.97 10.16 10.49
N GLY A 38 18.23 10.33 11.58
CA GLY A 38 16.98 9.62 11.82
C GLY A 38 16.22 10.10 13.06
N PHE A 39 15.00 9.60 13.23
CA PHE A 39 14.10 10.03 14.30
C PHE A 39 13.56 8.85 15.13
N VAL A 40 13.21 9.12 16.38
CA VAL A 40 12.58 8.12 17.27
C VAL A 40 11.11 7.91 16.91
N VAL A 41 10.66 6.66 16.77
CA VAL A 41 9.24 6.35 16.58
C VAL A 41 8.56 6.19 17.96
N LEU A 42 7.68 7.13 18.28
CA LEU A 42 6.87 7.10 19.50
C LEU A 42 6.02 5.83 19.56
N LYS A 43 5.81 5.29 20.77
CA LYS A 43 5.07 4.02 20.98
C LYS A 43 3.70 4.01 20.28
N ALA A 44 2.99 5.15 20.30
CA ALA A 44 1.68 5.30 19.66
C ALA A 44 1.71 5.20 18.12
N LEU A 45 2.86 5.44 17.48
CA LEU A 45 3.00 5.39 16.02
C LEU A 45 3.49 4.03 15.51
N ARG A 46 4.09 3.21 16.38
CA ARG A 46 4.63 1.88 16.00
C ARG A 46 3.63 0.99 15.27
N PRO A 47 2.33 0.95 15.62
CA PRO A 47 1.36 0.13 14.88
C PRO A 47 1.21 0.49 13.40
N TYR A 48 1.60 1.70 12.99
CA TYR A 48 1.50 2.17 11.60
C TYR A 48 2.75 1.85 10.77
N PHE A 49 3.79 1.30 11.40
CA PHE A 49 5.01 0.81 10.75
C PHE A 49 4.97 -0.73 10.60
N PRO A 50 5.85 -1.34 9.78
CA PRO A 50 5.87 -2.78 9.62
C PRO A 50 6.23 -3.48 10.94
N ASN A 51 5.80 -4.73 11.11
CA ASN A 51 6.24 -5.53 12.24
C ASN A 51 7.76 -5.77 12.15
N LEU A 52 8.44 -5.66 13.29
CA LEU A 52 9.85 -6.03 13.39
C LEU A 52 9.97 -7.53 13.72
N PRO A 53 11.00 -8.23 13.20
CA PRO A 53 11.26 -9.61 13.57
C PRO A 53 11.38 -9.80 15.09
N GLU A 54 10.76 -10.86 15.63
CA GLU A 54 10.87 -11.21 17.05
C GLU A 54 12.18 -11.98 17.34
N GLY A 55 12.65 -11.94 18.59
CA GLY A 55 13.75 -12.81 19.06
C GLY A 55 15.18 -12.35 18.77
N GLN A 56 15.40 -11.17 18.18
CA GLN A 56 16.74 -10.62 17.93
C GLN A 56 17.03 -9.39 18.81
N ASN A 57 18.26 -9.29 19.35
CA ASN A 57 18.71 -8.13 20.15
C ASN A 57 18.66 -6.80 19.37
N THR A 58 18.80 -6.87 18.04
CA THR A 58 18.55 -5.76 17.11
C THR A 58 17.68 -6.32 15.98
N ALA A 59 16.44 -5.86 15.89
CA ALA A 59 15.51 -6.24 14.83
C ALA A 59 15.29 -5.04 13.92
N ASP A 60 15.42 -5.24 12.61
CA ASP A 60 15.17 -4.19 11.62
C ASP A 60 14.46 -4.68 10.38
N VAL A 61 13.83 -3.74 9.70
CA VAL A 61 13.26 -3.89 8.36
C VAL A 61 13.59 -2.65 7.56
N ARG A 62 13.78 -2.83 6.26
CA ARG A 62 13.96 -1.72 5.33
C ARG A 62 12.62 -1.21 4.83
N ILE A 63 12.50 0.11 4.71
CA ILE A 63 11.35 0.81 4.16
C ILE A 63 11.80 1.76 3.05
N GLN A 64 10.96 1.92 2.03
CA GLN A 64 11.15 2.93 1.00
C GLN A 64 10.41 4.20 1.41
N VAL A 65 11.05 5.36 1.33
CA VAL A 65 10.48 6.62 1.78
C VAL A 65 10.60 7.68 0.68
N ASP A 66 9.47 8.28 0.31
CA ASP A 66 9.41 9.49 -0.51
C ASP A 66 9.47 10.71 0.43
N LEU A 67 10.54 11.51 0.33
CA LEU A 67 10.80 12.67 1.19
C LEU A 67 10.26 13.96 0.54
N TYR A 68 9.50 14.74 1.30
CA TYR A 68 8.91 16.01 0.85
C TYR A 68 9.15 17.16 1.83
N LEU A 69 9.57 18.31 1.33
CA LEU A 69 9.60 19.58 2.07
C LEU A 69 8.40 20.42 1.64
N GLY A 70 7.40 20.59 2.51
CA GLY A 70 6.10 21.09 2.09
C GLY A 70 5.53 20.20 0.97
N SER A 71 5.27 20.75 -0.21
CA SER A 71 4.84 20.00 -1.41
C SER A 71 5.98 19.60 -2.36
N LYS A 72 7.23 19.98 -2.05
CA LYS A 72 8.39 19.73 -2.92
C LYS A 72 8.96 18.34 -2.67
N PHE A 73 8.95 17.47 -3.68
CA PHE A 73 9.69 16.21 -3.63
C PHE A 73 11.19 16.49 -3.55
N LEU A 74 11.84 15.90 -2.55
CA LEU A 74 13.29 15.99 -2.37
C LEU A 74 13.98 14.77 -2.99
N LYS A 75 13.62 13.58 -2.50
CA LYS A 75 14.29 12.33 -2.86
C LYS A 75 13.49 11.11 -2.41
N ARG A 76 13.62 10.02 -3.14
CA ARG A 76 13.24 8.67 -2.70
C ARG A 76 14.45 7.99 -2.07
N VAL A 77 14.29 7.48 -0.85
CA VAL A 77 15.38 6.87 -0.06
C VAL A 77 14.98 5.50 0.49
N ARG A 78 16.00 4.71 0.88
CA ARG A 78 15.83 3.44 1.59
C ARG A 78 16.29 3.65 3.01
N SER A 79 15.34 3.62 3.93
CA SER A 79 15.57 3.87 5.36
C SER A 79 15.39 2.58 6.15
N ARG A 80 15.98 2.53 7.34
CA ARG A 80 15.91 1.38 8.26
C ARG A 80 14.93 1.71 9.39
N TYR A 81 13.87 0.93 9.52
CA TYR A 81 13.03 0.93 10.71
C TYR A 81 13.52 -0.17 11.65
N GLN A 82 13.93 0.19 12.86
CA GLN A 82 14.65 -0.72 13.75
C GLN A 82 14.29 -0.55 15.22
N TYR A 83 14.46 -1.62 15.97
CA TYR A 83 14.50 -1.63 17.43
C TYR A 83 15.95 -1.63 17.89
N GLN A 84 16.38 -0.54 18.51
CA GLN A 84 17.73 -0.42 19.05
C GLN A 84 17.72 -0.75 20.54
N THR A 85 18.55 -1.71 20.93
CA THR A 85 18.89 -1.99 22.32
C THR A 85 20.31 -1.54 22.62
N TRP A 86 20.58 -1.09 23.85
CA TRP A 86 21.89 -0.61 24.27
C TRP A 86 22.42 -1.45 25.44
N GLU A 87 22.39 -2.78 25.33
CA GLU A 87 22.89 -3.73 26.35
C GLU A 87 22.47 -3.35 27.80
N GLY A 88 21.22 -2.90 27.98
CA GLY A 88 20.68 -2.49 29.29
C GLY A 88 21.05 -1.08 29.78
N LYS A 89 21.92 -0.34 29.07
CA LYS A 89 22.30 1.04 29.45
C LYS A 89 21.21 2.08 29.17
N ARG A 90 20.28 1.79 28.27
CA ARG A 90 19.14 2.66 27.93
C ARG A 90 17.88 1.85 27.68
N LYS A 91 16.73 2.47 27.90
CA LYS A 91 15.44 1.90 27.48
C LYS A 91 15.48 1.70 25.96
N PRO A 92 15.18 0.49 25.47
CA PRO A 92 15.14 0.25 24.04
C PRO A 92 14.16 1.19 23.33
N GLU A 93 14.55 1.64 22.15
CA GLU A 93 13.75 2.58 21.36
C GLU A 93 13.65 2.15 19.91
N THR A 94 12.53 2.50 19.30
CA THR A 94 12.29 2.25 17.89
C THR A 94 12.69 3.50 17.12
N ARG A 95 13.41 3.36 16.01
CA ARG A 95 13.86 4.50 15.19
C ARG A 95 13.66 4.22 13.71
N VAL A 96 13.49 5.29 12.93
CA VAL A 96 13.78 5.27 11.50
C VAL A 96 15.11 5.99 11.28
N THR A 97 16.07 5.31 10.65
CA THR A 97 17.40 5.84 10.35
C THR A 97 17.76 5.64 8.88
N ASP A 98 18.96 6.09 8.52
CA ASP A 98 19.57 5.97 7.19
C ASP A 98 18.88 6.88 6.15
N GLN A 99 19.69 7.71 5.48
CA GLN A 99 19.29 8.51 4.31
C GLN A 99 18.15 9.54 4.55
N LEU A 100 17.86 9.91 5.81
CA LEU A 100 16.84 10.93 6.12
C LEU A 100 17.39 12.36 6.20
N SER A 101 18.72 12.55 6.19
CA SER A 101 19.34 13.88 6.22
C SER A 101 18.84 14.86 5.16
N PRO A 102 18.53 14.46 3.90
CA PRO A 102 17.95 15.38 2.92
C PRO A 102 16.67 16.05 3.39
N LEU A 103 15.90 15.42 4.30
CA LEU A 103 14.70 16.00 4.88
C LEU A 103 14.99 16.66 6.24
N LEU A 104 15.61 15.92 7.16
CA LEU A 104 15.76 16.33 8.56
C LEU A 104 16.73 17.51 8.75
N ASN A 105 17.62 17.78 7.80
CA ASN A 105 18.48 18.97 7.82
C ASN A 105 17.70 20.28 7.60
N HIS A 106 16.47 20.21 7.10
CA HIS A 106 15.57 21.36 6.97
C HIS A 106 14.63 21.54 8.17
N ALA A 107 14.62 20.59 9.10
CA ALA A 107 13.73 20.60 10.25
C ALA A 107 14.36 21.37 11.41
N VAL A 108 13.51 22.07 12.16
CA VAL A 108 13.83 22.64 13.47
C VAL A 108 12.91 22.09 14.54
N ALA A 109 13.30 22.23 15.81
CA ALA A 109 12.49 21.78 16.92
C ALA A 109 11.09 22.43 16.90
N GLY A 110 10.04 21.60 16.88
CA GLY A 110 8.64 22.02 16.85
C GLY A 110 7.95 21.80 15.50
N ASP A 111 8.69 21.57 14.42
CA ASP A 111 8.14 21.22 13.11
C ASP A 111 7.38 19.89 13.13
N PHE A 112 6.52 19.68 12.14
CA PHE A 112 5.77 18.44 11.99
C PHE A 112 6.35 17.56 10.88
N LEU A 113 6.65 16.31 11.23
CA LEU A 113 6.84 15.24 10.26
C LEU A 113 5.51 14.50 10.07
N VAL A 114 4.84 14.77 8.96
CA VAL A 114 3.63 14.07 8.52
C VAL A 114 4.02 12.85 7.71
N MET A 115 3.38 11.72 7.95
CA MET A 115 3.73 10.42 7.42
C MET A 115 2.47 9.73 6.87
N ARG A 116 2.61 9.05 5.74
CA ARG A 116 1.58 8.19 5.15
C ARG A 116 2.19 6.89 4.69
N ARG A 117 1.47 5.78 4.85
CA ARG A 117 1.83 4.47 4.29
C ARG A 117 1.07 4.26 2.98
N HIS A 118 1.71 3.66 2.00
CA HIS A 118 1.02 3.26 0.77
C HIS A 118 0.15 2.03 1.05
N LEU A 119 -1.09 2.02 0.55
CA LEU A 119 -2.07 0.95 0.84
C LEU A 119 -1.67 -0.40 0.22
N ASP A 120 -1.31 -0.39 -1.07
CA ASP A 120 -0.90 -1.60 -1.79
C ASP A 120 0.59 -1.94 -1.58
N GLN A 121 1.35 -1.10 -0.86
CA GLN A 121 2.81 -1.22 -0.70
C GLN A 121 3.20 -0.95 0.76
N PRO A 122 3.00 -1.89 1.70
CA PRO A 122 3.05 -1.63 3.15
C PRO A 122 4.44 -1.23 3.70
N ARG A 123 5.50 -1.41 2.91
CA ARG A 123 6.87 -0.96 3.23
C ARG A 123 7.24 0.38 2.58
N ARG A 124 6.32 1.01 1.85
CA ARG A 124 6.50 2.32 1.23
C ARG A 124 5.78 3.41 2.01
N TYR A 125 6.50 4.49 2.29
CA TYR A 125 6.03 5.63 3.06
C TYR A 125 6.27 6.93 2.32
N CYS A 126 5.47 7.94 2.63
CA CYS A 126 5.70 9.34 2.29
C CYS A 126 5.96 10.08 3.59
N PHE A 127 7.11 10.74 3.70
CA PHE A 127 7.48 11.59 4.83
C PHE A 127 7.54 13.04 4.37
N GLN A 128 6.67 13.86 4.94
CA GLN A 128 6.49 15.25 4.59
C GLN A 128 6.81 16.12 5.80
N LEU A 129 7.80 17.01 5.66
CA LEU A 129 8.11 18.01 6.66
C LEU A 129 7.25 19.26 6.42
N ILE A 130 6.46 19.63 7.43
CA ILE A 130 5.71 20.88 7.51
C ILE A 130 6.36 21.75 8.57
N ARG A 131 7.01 22.82 8.12
CA ARG A 131 7.77 23.74 8.97
C ARG A 131 6.88 24.80 9.58
N CYS A 132 7.31 25.39 10.69
CA CYS A 132 6.59 26.46 11.37
C CYS A 132 6.25 27.67 10.47
N GLU A 133 7.04 27.91 9.43
CA GLU A 133 6.86 28.96 8.43
C GLU A 133 5.94 28.57 7.25
N ASP A 134 5.59 27.29 7.10
CA ASP A 134 4.75 26.84 6.00
C ASP A 134 3.26 27.17 6.27
N SER A 135 2.52 27.53 5.22
CA SER A 135 1.14 28.04 5.36
C SER A 135 0.13 27.07 6.00
N GLY A 136 0.39 25.76 5.94
CA GLY A 136 -0.45 24.72 6.57
C GLY A 136 -0.14 24.47 8.05
N TYR A 137 0.91 25.06 8.62
CA TYR A 137 1.37 24.73 9.97
C TYR A 137 0.38 25.12 11.07
N ALA A 138 -0.25 26.29 10.98
CA ALA A 138 -1.19 26.77 12.01
C ALA A 138 -2.43 25.86 12.12
N GLU A 139 -2.95 25.40 10.97
CA GLU A 139 -4.05 24.44 10.91
C GLU A 139 -3.63 23.08 11.50
N LEU A 140 -2.44 22.61 11.14
CA LEU A 140 -1.86 21.37 11.67
C LEU A 140 -1.65 21.42 13.20
N LEU A 141 -1.19 22.55 13.71
CA LEU A 141 -1.01 22.79 15.14
C LEU A 141 -2.36 22.75 15.89
N SER A 142 -3.41 23.34 15.30
CA SER A 142 -4.78 23.29 15.84
C SER A 142 -5.31 21.86 15.89
N LEU A 143 -5.20 21.11 14.78
CA LEU A 143 -5.61 19.70 14.70
C LEU A 143 -4.83 18.80 15.66
N ALA A 144 -3.54 19.07 15.84
CA ALA A 144 -2.69 18.30 16.75
C ALA A 144 -3.10 18.47 18.22
N ASN A 145 -3.72 19.60 18.58
CA ASN A 145 -4.20 19.91 19.92
C ASN A 145 -3.15 19.61 21.01
N ASN A 146 -1.95 20.19 20.86
CA ASN A 146 -0.77 20.02 21.73
C ASN A 146 -0.20 18.58 21.84
N LYS A 147 -0.75 17.60 21.12
CA LYS A 147 -0.18 16.25 21.09
C LYS A 147 1.12 16.23 20.31
N ARG A 148 2.06 15.40 20.76
CA ARG A 148 3.36 15.19 20.09
C ARG A 148 3.27 14.25 18.89
N SER A 149 2.17 13.53 18.74
CA SER A 149 1.90 12.61 17.64
C SER A 149 0.45 12.18 17.62
N GLY A 150 -0.03 11.76 16.45
CA GLY A 150 -1.36 11.18 16.28
C GLY A 150 -1.74 11.02 14.82
N ALA A 151 -2.96 10.55 14.56
CA ALA A 151 -3.60 10.66 13.25
C ALA A 151 -4.12 12.10 13.07
N LEU A 152 -4.10 12.63 11.85
CA LEU A 152 -4.66 13.96 11.54
C LEU A 152 -6.16 13.92 11.27
N SER A 153 -6.66 12.81 10.75
CA SER A 153 -8.07 12.55 10.49
C SER A 153 -8.30 11.04 10.57
N GLY A 154 -9.56 10.59 10.60
CA GLY A 154 -9.92 9.18 10.40
C GLY A 154 -9.17 8.14 11.24
N GLN A 155 -9.15 6.90 10.73
CA GLN A 155 -8.40 5.79 11.29
C GLN A 155 -7.20 5.50 10.39
N VAL A 156 -6.01 5.43 11.00
CA VAL A 156 -4.79 4.98 10.32
C VAL A 156 -4.72 3.47 10.45
N LEU A 157 -4.42 2.77 9.36
CA LEU A 157 -4.40 1.32 9.36
C LEU A 157 -3.21 0.83 10.19
N SER A 158 -3.46 -0.01 11.20
CA SER A 158 -2.36 -0.72 11.85
C SER A 158 -1.94 -1.94 11.03
N THR A 159 -0.66 -2.31 11.10
CA THR A 159 -0.16 -3.55 10.47
C THR A 159 -0.88 -4.78 11.03
N SER A 160 -1.22 -4.77 12.33
CA SER A 160 -2.04 -5.82 12.93
C SER A 160 -3.45 -5.89 12.35
N ALA A 161 -4.09 -4.75 12.05
CA ALA A 161 -5.42 -4.76 11.45
C ALA A 161 -5.39 -5.36 10.04
N ILE A 162 -4.36 -5.05 9.25
CA ILE A 162 -4.18 -5.66 7.92
C ILE A 162 -3.97 -7.18 8.07
N ASN A 163 -3.07 -7.61 8.95
CA ASN A 163 -2.81 -9.05 9.13
C ASN A 163 -4.05 -9.81 9.67
N ASN A 164 -4.83 -9.19 10.56
CA ASN A 164 -6.08 -9.76 11.04
C ASN A 164 -7.09 -9.88 9.90
N GLU A 165 -7.19 -8.87 9.03
CA GLU A 165 -8.08 -8.93 7.86
C GLU A 165 -7.59 -9.97 6.84
N GLU A 166 -6.28 -10.14 6.63
CA GLU A 166 -5.74 -11.25 5.82
C GLU A 166 -6.18 -12.60 6.37
N SER A 167 -6.16 -12.79 7.70
CA SER A 167 -6.67 -14.02 8.32
C SER A 167 -8.17 -14.21 8.08
N ILE A 168 -8.96 -13.13 8.15
CA ILE A 168 -10.41 -13.18 7.89
C ILE A 168 -10.67 -13.55 6.42
N LEU A 169 -9.98 -12.91 5.48
CA LEU A 169 -10.11 -13.20 4.06
C LEU A 169 -9.64 -14.63 3.73
N TRP A 170 -8.60 -15.12 4.41
CA TRP A 170 -8.15 -16.50 4.29
C TRP A 170 -9.25 -17.48 4.70
N ASP A 171 -9.89 -17.26 5.84
CA ASP A 171 -10.98 -18.10 6.31
C ASP A 171 -12.18 -18.05 5.36
N GLN A 172 -12.50 -16.87 4.79
CA GLN A 172 -13.55 -16.70 3.78
C GLN A 172 -13.35 -17.54 2.51
N THR A 173 -12.11 -17.88 2.13
CA THR A 173 -11.86 -18.76 0.96
C THR A 173 -12.44 -20.16 1.13
N GLN A 174 -12.76 -20.58 2.36
CA GLN A 174 -13.37 -21.87 2.68
C GLN A 174 -14.91 -21.82 2.71
N GLU A 175 -15.48 -20.63 2.65
CA GLU A 175 -16.92 -20.40 2.60
C GLU A 175 -17.41 -20.31 1.15
N GLU A 176 -18.72 -20.34 0.96
CA GLU A 176 -19.35 -20.14 -0.35
C GLU A 176 -18.94 -18.79 -0.96
N PHE A 177 -18.67 -18.77 -2.26
CA PHE A 177 -18.25 -17.55 -2.94
C PHE A 177 -19.39 -16.55 -3.10
N VAL A 178 -19.17 -15.32 -2.64
CA VAL A 178 -20.14 -14.24 -2.74
C VAL A 178 -19.77 -13.33 -3.90
N VAL A 179 -20.58 -13.37 -4.97
CA VAL A 179 -20.40 -12.62 -6.23
C VAL A 179 -20.41 -11.11 -5.98
N SER A 180 -21.41 -10.62 -5.25
CA SER A 180 -21.56 -9.22 -4.93
C SER A 180 -22.06 -9.04 -3.51
N SER A 181 -21.57 -8.01 -2.84
CA SER A 181 -22.08 -7.61 -1.53
C SER A 181 -22.80 -6.27 -1.63
N ASP A 182 -23.98 -6.17 -1.03
CA ASP A 182 -24.64 -4.87 -0.82
C ASP A 182 -23.79 -4.05 0.16
N ARG A 183 -22.98 -3.14 -0.38
CA ARG A 183 -22.09 -2.27 0.41
C ARG A 183 -22.83 -1.12 1.11
N ASN A 184 -24.10 -1.31 1.45
CA ASN A 184 -24.93 -0.33 2.14
C ASN A 184 -24.91 -0.57 3.66
N HIS A 185 -23.76 -0.32 4.31
CA HIS A 185 -23.74 -0.08 5.75
C HIS A 185 -22.64 0.93 6.12
N HIS A 186 -23.05 1.99 6.83
CA HIS A 186 -22.21 3.12 7.26
C HIS A 186 -20.93 2.71 8.04
N ASP A 187 -20.85 1.47 8.55
CA ASP A 187 -19.68 0.90 9.25
C ASP A 187 -18.59 0.32 8.32
N ILE A 188 -18.89 0.04 7.05
CA ILE A 188 -17.96 -0.63 6.11
C ILE A 188 -16.86 0.33 5.60
N HIS A 189 -17.14 1.63 5.57
CA HIS A 189 -16.19 2.62 5.04
C HIS A 189 -14.90 2.75 5.87
N ALA A 190 -14.96 2.54 7.18
CA ALA A 190 -13.78 2.59 8.05
C ALA A 190 -12.81 1.41 7.82
N ARG A 191 -13.32 0.25 7.39
CA ARG A 191 -12.53 -0.96 7.09
C ARG A 191 -12.08 -1.07 5.64
N LYS A 192 -12.66 -0.30 4.72
CA LYS A 192 -12.37 -0.39 3.28
C LYS A 192 -10.88 -0.29 2.94
N PRO A 193 -10.08 0.62 3.54
CA PRO A 193 -8.64 0.66 3.26
C PRO A 193 -7.87 -0.55 3.82
N VAL A 194 -8.31 -1.14 4.95
CA VAL A 194 -7.70 -2.36 5.53
C VAL A 194 -7.95 -3.53 4.59
N ARG A 195 -9.21 -3.71 4.17
CA ARG A 195 -9.63 -4.79 3.27
C ARG A 195 -8.93 -4.74 1.93
N ARG A 196 -8.85 -3.55 1.30
CA ARG A 196 -8.09 -3.35 0.06
C ARG A 196 -6.63 -3.80 0.22
N ALA A 197 -5.98 -3.36 1.30
CA ALA A 197 -4.58 -3.69 1.54
C ALA A 197 -4.39 -5.20 1.79
N ALA A 198 -5.29 -5.85 2.54
CA ALA A 198 -5.27 -7.28 2.80
C ALA A 198 -5.50 -8.09 1.51
N PHE A 199 -6.56 -7.79 0.75
CA PHE A 199 -6.86 -8.41 -0.55
C PHE A 199 -5.67 -8.31 -1.50
N SER A 200 -5.12 -7.10 -1.68
CA SER A 200 -4.01 -6.89 -2.60
C SER A 200 -2.77 -7.69 -2.19
N ARG A 201 -2.43 -7.72 -0.89
CA ARG A 201 -1.29 -8.50 -0.40
C ARG A 201 -1.48 -9.99 -0.64
N MET A 202 -2.66 -10.54 -0.33
CA MET A 202 -2.96 -11.96 -0.49
C MET A 202 -2.90 -12.38 -1.96
N VAL A 203 -3.61 -11.66 -2.85
CA VAL A 203 -3.60 -11.97 -4.29
C VAL A 203 -2.17 -11.90 -4.82
N LEU A 204 -1.44 -10.82 -4.57
CA LEU A 204 -0.08 -10.68 -5.09
C LEU A 204 0.89 -11.73 -4.57
N SER A 205 0.80 -12.12 -3.29
CA SER A 205 1.68 -13.16 -2.75
C SER A 205 1.45 -14.52 -3.38
N GLU A 206 0.19 -14.87 -3.67
CA GLU A 206 -0.17 -16.16 -4.26
C GLU A 206 0.30 -16.30 -5.71
N TYR A 207 0.50 -15.20 -6.43
CA TYR A 207 1.11 -15.23 -7.77
C TYR A 207 2.62 -14.93 -7.75
N GLY A 208 3.28 -15.02 -6.59
CA GLY A 208 4.71 -14.74 -6.44
C GLY A 208 5.09 -13.33 -6.88
N TYR A 209 4.17 -12.38 -6.74
CA TYR A 209 4.27 -11.00 -7.20
C TYR A 209 4.56 -10.87 -8.71
N ARG A 210 4.01 -11.76 -9.53
CA ARG A 210 4.15 -11.73 -10.99
C ARG A 210 2.79 -11.60 -11.65
N CYS A 211 2.79 -11.00 -12.84
CA CYS A 211 1.61 -11.03 -13.69
C CYS A 211 1.29 -12.49 -14.06
N CYS A 212 0.05 -12.92 -13.84
CA CYS A 212 -0.39 -14.27 -14.18
C CYS A 212 -0.44 -14.50 -15.69
N VAL A 213 -0.58 -13.44 -16.50
CA VAL A 213 -0.60 -13.50 -17.96
C VAL A 213 0.81 -13.65 -18.54
N CYS A 214 1.68 -12.63 -18.39
CA CYS A 214 3.00 -12.64 -19.04
C CYS A 214 4.15 -13.13 -18.15
N GLY A 215 3.90 -13.43 -16.87
CA GLY A 215 4.94 -13.85 -15.93
C GLY A 215 5.94 -12.77 -15.51
N SER A 216 5.80 -11.55 -16.06
CA SER A 216 6.65 -10.42 -15.69
C SER A 216 6.49 -10.08 -14.19
N GLY A 217 7.62 -9.82 -13.55
CA GLY A 217 7.67 -9.36 -12.16
C GLY A 217 8.90 -8.49 -12.01
N LEU A 218 8.69 -7.18 -11.87
CA LEU A 218 9.74 -6.21 -11.58
C LEU A 218 9.59 -5.80 -10.12
N SER A 219 10.49 -6.24 -9.25
CA SER A 219 10.50 -5.84 -7.85
C SER A 219 11.62 -4.85 -7.57
N VAL A 220 11.36 -3.95 -6.65
CA VAL A 220 12.42 -3.25 -5.92
C VAL A 220 12.74 -4.06 -4.66
N PRO A 221 13.99 -4.08 -4.16
CA PRO A 221 14.39 -5.09 -3.15
C PRO A 221 13.59 -5.08 -1.83
N GLU A 222 12.88 -3.98 -1.51
CA GLU A 222 12.04 -3.83 -0.31
C GLU A 222 10.60 -3.41 -0.61
N GLY A 223 10.26 -3.29 -1.88
CA GLY A 223 8.97 -2.81 -2.32
C GLY A 223 8.28 -3.85 -3.20
N PRO A 224 7.15 -3.47 -3.79
CA PRO A 224 6.28 -4.42 -4.46
C PRO A 224 6.89 -4.80 -5.80
N ALA A 225 6.35 -5.87 -6.37
CA ALA A 225 6.50 -6.04 -7.80
C ALA A 225 5.59 -5.11 -8.58
N ALA A 226 5.88 -4.92 -9.86
CA ALA A 226 5.03 -4.18 -10.80
C ALA A 226 3.63 -4.79 -10.97
N ALA A 227 3.40 -6.01 -10.51
CA ALA A 227 2.07 -6.61 -10.52
C ALA A 227 1.12 -5.90 -9.55
N GLN A 228 -0.14 -5.80 -9.96
CA GLN A 228 -1.26 -5.22 -9.24
C GLN A 228 -2.30 -6.31 -9.00
N ALA A 229 -3.01 -6.24 -7.87
CA ALA A 229 -4.17 -7.08 -7.66
C ALA A 229 -5.38 -6.46 -8.36
N ALA A 230 -5.84 -7.10 -9.42
CA ALA A 230 -7.02 -6.75 -10.18
C ALA A 230 -8.21 -7.54 -9.64
N HIS A 231 -9.36 -6.88 -9.44
CA HIS A 231 -10.60 -7.59 -9.16
C HIS A 231 -11.18 -8.13 -10.46
N ILE A 232 -11.64 -9.38 -10.44
CA ILE A 232 -12.32 -9.99 -11.60
C ILE A 232 -13.70 -9.36 -11.78
N ILE A 233 -14.50 -9.32 -10.71
CA ILE A 233 -15.71 -8.52 -10.62
C ILE A 233 -15.31 -7.15 -10.06
N PRO A 234 -15.42 -6.06 -10.84
CA PRO A 234 -14.97 -4.75 -10.40
C PRO A 234 -15.66 -4.29 -9.12
N VAL A 235 -14.88 -3.59 -8.29
CA VAL A 235 -15.37 -2.95 -7.07
C VAL A 235 -16.56 -2.02 -7.35
N ALA A 236 -16.62 -1.39 -8.53
CA ALA A 236 -17.73 -0.52 -8.93
C ALA A 236 -19.04 -1.29 -9.18
N ALA A 237 -18.95 -2.57 -9.54
CA ALA A 237 -20.09 -3.48 -9.76
C ALA A 237 -20.47 -4.29 -8.49
N GLY A 238 -19.88 -3.97 -7.34
CA GLY A 238 -20.18 -4.66 -6.07
C GLY A 238 -19.32 -5.88 -5.76
N GLY A 239 -18.31 -6.18 -6.59
CA GLY A 239 -17.39 -7.29 -6.38
C GLY A 239 -16.74 -7.28 -5.00
N THR A 240 -16.59 -8.45 -4.40
CA THR A 240 -16.07 -8.59 -3.03
C THR A 240 -14.54 -8.52 -3.00
N ASP A 241 -13.98 -8.26 -1.82
CA ASP A 241 -12.53 -8.37 -1.56
C ASP A 241 -12.13 -9.84 -1.24
N ASP A 242 -12.93 -10.82 -1.69
CA ASP A 242 -12.57 -12.24 -1.61
C ASP A 242 -11.37 -12.49 -2.53
N PRO A 243 -10.28 -13.12 -2.05
CA PRO A 243 -9.11 -13.38 -2.89
C PRO A 243 -9.40 -14.20 -4.16
N ARG A 244 -10.45 -15.02 -4.16
CA ARG A 244 -10.93 -15.78 -5.34
C ARG A 244 -11.58 -14.87 -6.40
N ASN A 245 -11.83 -13.61 -6.07
CA ASN A 245 -12.22 -12.54 -7.00
C ASN A 245 -10.99 -11.74 -7.50
N GLY A 246 -9.77 -12.29 -7.42
CA GLY A 246 -8.53 -11.57 -7.68
C GLY A 246 -7.58 -12.23 -8.68
N LEU A 247 -6.93 -11.41 -9.51
CA LEU A 247 -5.82 -11.79 -10.38
C LEU A 247 -4.62 -10.86 -10.15
N ALA A 248 -3.40 -11.38 -10.23
CA ALA A 248 -2.20 -10.54 -10.26
C ALA A 248 -1.86 -10.15 -11.71
N LEU A 249 -1.96 -8.89 -12.08
CA LEU A 249 -1.74 -8.39 -13.44
C LEU A 249 -0.67 -7.29 -13.49
N CYS A 250 0.17 -7.24 -14.52
CA CYS A 250 1.00 -6.05 -14.75
C CYS A 250 0.09 -4.89 -15.24
N PRO A 251 0.54 -3.63 -15.19
CA PRO A 251 -0.31 -2.49 -15.50
C PRO A 251 -0.97 -2.55 -16.88
N ASN A 252 -0.27 -3.08 -17.90
CA ASN A 252 -0.82 -3.23 -19.25
C ASN A 252 -1.96 -4.25 -19.30
N HIS A 253 -1.75 -5.44 -18.72
CA HIS A 253 -2.79 -6.47 -18.70
C HIS A 253 -3.94 -6.12 -17.75
N HIS A 254 -3.68 -5.40 -16.66
CA HIS A 254 -4.74 -4.90 -15.79
C HIS A 254 -5.65 -3.94 -16.55
N TRP A 255 -5.06 -2.95 -17.24
CA TRP A 255 -5.83 -2.03 -18.07
C TRP A 255 -6.60 -2.76 -19.18
N ALA A 256 -5.97 -3.71 -19.87
CA ALA A 256 -6.63 -4.45 -20.95
C ALA A 256 -7.78 -5.33 -20.43
N PHE A 257 -7.62 -5.96 -19.26
CA PHE A 257 -8.65 -6.78 -18.61
C PHE A 257 -9.85 -5.92 -18.18
N ASP A 258 -9.60 -4.81 -17.47
CA ASP A 258 -10.64 -3.88 -17.00
C ASP A 258 -11.45 -3.24 -18.15
N ASN A 259 -10.87 -3.18 -19.36
CA ASN A 259 -11.53 -2.64 -20.56
C ASN A 259 -12.07 -3.75 -21.48
N GLY A 260 -12.10 -5.02 -21.04
CA GLY A 260 -12.75 -6.10 -21.80
C GLY A 260 -11.98 -6.61 -23.02
N LEU A 261 -10.73 -6.20 -23.22
CA LEU A 261 -9.93 -6.66 -24.37
C LEU A 261 -9.60 -8.15 -24.29
N PHE A 262 -9.55 -8.70 -23.06
CA PHE A 262 -9.44 -10.14 -22.83
C PHE A 262 -10.15 -10.55 -21.54
N THR A 263 -10.51 -11.83 -21.45
CA THR A 263 -11.00 -12.47 -20.23
C THR A 263 -10.23 -13.75 -19.94
N VAL A 264 -10.48 -14.35 -18.78
CA VAL A 264 -9.94 -15.66 -18.38
C VAL A 264 -11.11 -16.62 -18.18
N THR A 265 -11.05 -17.80 -18.79
CA THR A 265 -12.09 -18.84 -18.65
C THR A 265 -11.92 -19.62 -17.34
N PRO A 266 -12.94 -20.36 -16.87
CA PRO A 266 -12.82 -21.24 -15.70
C PRO A 266 -11.66 -22.26 -15.80
N GLU A 267 -11.26 -22.66 -17.00
CA GLU A 267 -10.10 -23.53 -17.27
C GLU A 267 -8.76 -22.79 -17.19
N MET A 268 -8.77 -21.51 -16.81
CA MET A 268 -7.63 -20.60 -16.76
C MET A 268 -7.02 -20.29 -18.14
N GLN A 269 -7.82 -20.33 -19.20
CA GLN A 269 -7.39 -19.93 -20.54
C GLN A 269 -7.71 -18.47 -20.83
N ILE A 270 -6.82 -17.80 -21.57
CA ILE A 270 -7.00 -16.43 -22.01
C ILE A 270 -7.86 -16.43 -23.27
N GLN A 271 -8.91 -15.62 -23.27
CA GLN A 271 -9.70 -15.31 -24.47
C GLN A 271 -9.58 -13.81 -24.76
N VAL A 272 -9.19 -13.47 -25.99
CA VAL A 272 -9.02 -12.09 -26.43
C VAL A 272 -10.19 -11.75 -27.34
N SER A 273 -10.78 -10.56 -27.19
CA SER A 273 -11.97 -10.19 -27.97
C SER A 273 -11.64 -10.10 -29.46
N GLU A 274 -12.62 -10.34 -30.31
CA GLU A 274 -12.43 -10.22 -31.76
C GLU A 274 -12.10 -8.77 -32.13
N ALA A 275 -12.79 -7.80 -31.50
CA ALA A 275 -12.54 -6.38 -31.67
C ALA A 275 -11.10 -5.99 -31.30
N ALA A 276 -10.60 -6.47 -30.15
CA ALA A 276 -9.21 -6.25 -29.76
C ALA A 276 -8.22 -6.91 -30.72
N SER A 277 -8.52 -8.14 -31.16
CA SER A 277 -7.68 -8.93 -32.07
C SER A 277 -7.60 -8.39 -33.50
N ALA A 278 -8.59 -7.59 -33.91
CA ALA A 278 -8.62 -6.92 -35.22
C ALA A 278 -7.65 -5.72 -35.31
N LEU A 279 -7.26 -5.16 -34.16
CA LEU A 279 -6.36 -4.01 -34.10
C LEU A 279 -4.90 -4.45 -34.10
N ALA A 280 -4.14 -4.06 -35.12
CA ALA A 280 -2.72 -4.44 -35.26
C ALA A 280 -1.83 -4.02 -34.08
N VAL A 281 -2.21 -2.97 -33.35
CA VAL A 281 -1.49 -2.53 -32.14
C VAL A 281 -1.57 -3.55 -30.99
N ASN A 282 -2.59 -4.42 -31.01
CA ASN A 282 -2.84 -5.44 -29.98
C ASN A 282 -2.26 -6.81 -30.36
N ASN A 283 -1.33 -6.90 -31.32
CA ASN A 283 -0.77 -8.18 -31.76
C ASN A 283 -0.18 -9.00 -30.59
N GLU A 284 0.53 -8.36 -29.66
CA GLU A 284 1.05 -9.04 -28.45
C GLU A 284 -0.07 -9.63 -27.59
N LEU A 285 -1.20 -8.92 -27.47
CA LEU A 285 -2.35 -9.41 -26.72
C LEU A 285 -3.03 -10.57 -27.46
N LYS A 286 -3.23 -10.43 -28.77
CA LYS A 286 -3.82 -11.47 -29.62
C LYS A 286 -3.07 -12.80 -29.53
N GLU A 287 -1.73 -12.76 -29.50
CA GLU A 287 -0.89 -13.96 -29.37
C GLU A 287 -1.11 -14.71 -28.06
N LEU A 288 -1.65 -14.06 -27.03
CA LEU A 288 -1.99 -14.70 -25.75
C LEU A 288 -3.28 -15.52 -25.81
N SER A 289 -4.12 -15.35 -26.83
CA SER A 289 -5.38 -16.10 -26.93
C SER A 289 -5.13 -17.61 -26.96
N GLY A 290 -5.88 -18.35 -26.14
CA GLY A 290 -5.74 -19.80 -25.96
C GLY A 290 -4.57 -20.22 -25.05
N GLN A 291 -3.70 -19.29 -24.63
CA GLN A 291 -2.68 -19.60 -23.63
C GLN A 291 -3.29 -19.67 -22.23
N PHE A 292 -2.62 -20.35 -21.30
CA PHE A 292 -3.05 -20.45 -19.92
C PHE A 292 -2.41 -19.37 -19.07
N VAL A 293 -3.18 -18.74 -18.19
CA VAL A 293 -2.61 -17.91 -17.13
C VAL A 293 -1.92 -18.80 -16.09
N ARG A 294 -0.91 -18.25 -15.43
CA ARG A 294 -0.32 -18.87 -14.24
C ARG A 294 -1.38 -18.98 -13.15
N ARG A 295 -1.35 -20.09 -12.43
CA ARG A 295 -2.20 -20.33 -11.26
C ARG A 295 -1.56 -19.72 -10.00
N PRO A 296 -2.37 -19.38 -8.98
CA PRO A 296 -1.85 -19.09 -7.65
C PRO A 296 -1.12 -20.31 -7.06
N GLU A 297 -0.22 -20.08 -6.12
CA GLU A 297 0.55 -21.12 -5.42
C GLU A 297 -0.37 -22.05 -4.60
N ASN A 298 -1.46 -21.51 -4.05
CA ASN A 298 -2.44 -22.26 -3.29
C ASN A 298 -3.79 -22.34 -4.02
N GLU A 299 -4.31 -23.56 -4.17
CA GLU A 299 -5.59 -23.85 -4.84
C GLU A 299 -6.79 -23.11 -4.22
N ARG A 300 -6.73 -22.77 -2.91
CA ARG A 300 -7.77 -21.98 -2.22
C ARG A 300 -7.97 -20.58 -2.82
N PHE A 301 -6.97 -20.08 -3.52
CA PHE A 301 -6.94 -18.76 -4.14
C PHE A 301 -7.23 -18.81 -5.63
N MET A 302 -7.57 -19.99 -6.18
CA MET A 302 -8.00 -20.09 -7.56
C MET A 302 -9.16 -19.13 -7.81
N PRO A 303 -9.11 -18.35 -8.91
CA PRO A 303 -10.23 -17.53 -9.33
C PRO A 303 -11.52 -18.34 -9.36
N HIS A 304 -12.58 -17.83 -8.71
CA HIS A 304 -13.85 -18.56 -8.68
C HIS A 304 -14.50 -18.55 -10.06
N GLU A 305 -15.06 -19.68 -10.50
CA GLU A 305 -15.71 -19.82 -11.81
C GLU A 305 -16.77 -18.74 -12.05
N THR A 306 -17.62 -18.48 -11.05
CA THR A 306 -18.66 -17.46 -11.12
C THR A 306 -18.11 -16.04 -11.31
N ALA A 307 -16.92 -15.74 -10.76
CA ALA A 307 -16.30 -14.44 -10.99
C ALA A 307 -15.82 -14.31 -12.44
N LEU A 308 -15.16 -15.35 -12.95
CA LEU A 308 -14.66 -15.40 -14.33
C LEU A 308 -15.80 -15.34 -15.34
N GLU A 309 -16.87 -16.09 -15.12
CA GLU A 309 -18.09 -16.06 -15.93
C GLU A 309 -18.77 -14.68 -15.88
N TRP A 310 -18.81 -14.06 -14.70
CA TRP A 310 -19.33 -12.71 -14.56
C TRP A 310 -18.53 -11.72 -15.44
N HIS A 311 -17.20 -11.77 -15.38
CA HIS A 311 -16.36 -10.90 -16.21
C HIS A 311 -16.56 -11.17 -17.70
N ALA A 312 -16.61 -12.44 -18.10
CA ALA A 312 -16.86 -12.86 -19.48
C ALA A 312 -18.22 -12.42 -20.03
N THR A 313 -19.22 -12.17 -19.16
CA THR A 313 -20.58 -11.78 -19.56
C THR A 313 -20.85 -10.28 -19.45
N HIS A 314 -20.12 -9.55 -18.61
CA HIS A 314 -20.41 -8.14 -18.29
C HIS A 314 -19.33 -7.15 -18.72
N VAL A 315 -18.09 -7.61 -18.90
CA VAL A 315 -16.93 -6.74 -19.20
C VAL A 315 -16.29 -7.13 -20.52
N PHE A 316 -16.11 -8.43 -20.77
CA PHE A 316 -15.52 -8.93 -22.01
C PHE A 316 -16.35 -8.57 -23.24
N GLU A 317 -15.69 -8.06 -24.27
CA GLU A 317 -16.29 -7.66 -25.55
C GLU A 317 -16.49 -8.83 -26.52
#